data_AF-A0A960NLZ8-F1
#
_entry.id   AF-A0A960NLZ8-F1
#
_cell.length_a   1.000
_cell.length_b   1.000
_cell.length_c   1.000
_cell.angle_alpha   90.00
_cell.angle_beta   90.00
_cell.angle_gamma   90.00
#
_symmetry.space_group_name_H-M   'P 1'
#
loop_
_entity.id
_entity.type
_entity.pdbx_description
1 polymer ?
#
loop_
_entity_poly.entity_id
_entity_poly.type
_entity_poly.pdbx_seq_one_letter_code
_entity_poly.pdbx_strand_id
1 'polypeptide(L)'
;MKIGEWISAIDGFIWGPPLMILLVGTGLYLTVRTGFVQLLGFRHGFKILRGHFDHADDPGEISHFRALSTALSATIGTGNIVGVAAAILTGGPGAVFWMW
;
A
#
# COMPACT_ATOMS: atom_id res chain seq x y z
N MET A 1 4.26 34.70 -15.51
CA MET A 1 4.32 33.27 -15.23
C MET A 1 3.60 32.52 -16.33
N LYS A 2 4.27 31.58 -16.99
CA LYS A 2 3.67 30.75 -18.06
C LYS A 2 2.78 29.68 -17.45
N ILE A 3 1.81 29.16 -18.18
CA ILE A 3 0.89 28.12 -17.68
C ILE A 3 1.64 26.86 -17.21
N GLY A 4 2.76 26.53 -17.85
CA GLY A 4 3.62 25.42 -17.45
C GLY A 4 4.31 25.61 -16.09
N GLU A 5 4.59 26.86 -15.69
CA GLU A 5 5.17 27.15 -14.37
C GLU A 5 4.14 26.95 -13.26
N TRP A 6 2.87 27.31 -13.52
CA TRP A 6 1.76 27.04 -12.61
C TRP A 6 1.51 25.53 -12.44
N ILE A 7 1.52 24.78 -13.54
CA ILE A 7 1.35 23.32 -13.50
C ILE A 7 2.46 22.67 -12.69
N SER A 8 3.72 23.06 -12.94
CA SER A 8 4.88 22.50 -12.23
C SER A 8 4.86 22.82 -10.73
N ALA A 9 4.42 24.02 -10.36
CA ALA A 9 4.28 24.40 -8.95
C ALA A 9 3.20 23.58 -8.23
N ILE A 10 2.07 23.31 -8.89
CA ILE A 10 0.99 22.48 -8.35
C ILE A 10 1.44 21.02 -8.24
N ASP A 11 2.11 20.49 -9.27
CA ASP A 11 2.64 19.13 -9.30
C ASP A 11 3.61 18.87 -8.13
N GLY A 12 4.60 19.75 -7.95
CA GLY A 12 5.57 19.64 -6.87
C GLY A 12 4.95 19.81 -5.47
N PHE A 13 3.85 20.55 -5.35
CA PHE A 13 3.15 20.70 -4.07
C PHE A 13 2.29 19.48 -3.74
N ILE A 14 1.54 18.94 -4.71
CA ILE A 14 0.63 17.81 -4.50
C ILE A 14 1.44 16.52 -4.35
N TRP A 15 2.37 16.23 -5.25
CA TRP A 15 3.12 14.96 -5.25
C TRP A 15 4.39 14.99 -4.40
N GLY A 16 4.72 16.16 -3.83
CA GLY A 16 5.90 16.36 -3.01
C GLY A 16 5.69 16.05 -1.52
N PRO A 17 6.38 16.78 -0.63
CA PRO A 17 6.36 16.53 0.82
C PRO A 17 4.97 16.48 1.48
N PRO A 18 3.98 17.32 1.11
CA PRO A 18 2.67 17.31 1.78
C PRO A 18 1.96 15.96 1.70
N LEU A 19 1.91 15.33 0.51
CA LEU A 19 1.29 14.03 0.34
C LEU A 19 2.08 12.92 1.04
N MET A 20 3.42 12.96 0.94
CA MET A 20 4.30 12.02 1.64
C MET A 20 4.04 12.03 3.16
N ILE A 21 4.00 13.22 3.76
CA ILE A 21 3.73 13.38 5.21
C ILE A 21 2.33 12.88 5.56
N LEU A 22 1.33 13.17 4.72
CA LEU A 22 -0.05 12.73 4.98
C LEU A 22 -0.17 11.20 4.94
N LEU A 23 0.45 10.55 3.94
CA LEU A 23 0.40 9.10 3.78
C LEU A 23 1.15 8.37 4.91
N VAL A 24 2.41 8.75 5.16
CA VAL A 24 3.23 8.13 6.22
C VAL A 24 2.67 8.46 7.59
N GLY A 25 2.25 9.71 7.82
CA GLY A 25 1.67 10.16 9.08
C GLY A 25 0.36 9.46 9.40
N THR A 26 -0.54 9.31 8.42
CA THR A 26 -1.79 8.56 8.60
C THR A 26 -1.51 7.08 8.84
N GLY A 27 -0.57 6.48 8.11
CA GLY A 27 -0.15 5.09 8.31
C GLY A 27 0.37 4.85 9.73
N LEU A 28 1.27 5.71 10.21
CA LEU A 28 1.81 5.64 11.57
C LEU A 28 0.71 5.86 12.63
N TYR A 29 -0.15 6.86 12.42
CA TYR A 29 -1.28 7.15 13.31
C TYR A 29 -2.22 5.94 13.44
N LEU A 30 -2.63 5.35 12.32
CA LEU A 30 -3.50 4.17 12.31
C LEU A 30 -2.80 2.95 12.92
N THR A 31 -1.49 2.79 12.70
CA THR A 31 -0.69 1.71 13.30
C THR A 31 -0.71 1.79 14.82
N VAL A 32 -0.46 2.98 15.39
CA VAL A 32 -0.50 3.18 16.85
C VAL A 32 -1.93 3.03 17.38
N ARG A 33 -2.92 3.63 16.71
CA ARG A 33 -4.33 3.60 17.14
C ARG A 33 -4.93 2.19 17.12
N THR A 34 -4.54 1.35 16.16
CA THR A 34 -5.00 -0.04 16.06
C THR A 34 -4.16 -1.01 16.89
N GLY A 35 -3.15 -0.51 17.62
CA GLY A 35 -2.30 -1.33 18.48
C GLY A 35 -1.39 -2.27 17.70
N PHE A 36 -0.81 -1.81 16.58
CA PHE A 36 0.08 -2.60 15.73
C PHE A 36 -0.57 -3.88 15.17
N VAL A 37 -1.83 -3.76 14.73
CA VAL A 37 -2.62 -4.89 14.21
C VAL A 37 -1.95 -5.60 13.03
N GLN A 38 -1.13 -4.89 12.24
CA GLN A 38 -0.42 -5.49 11.10
C GLN A 38 0.60 -6.54 11.56
N LEU A 39 1.25 -6.33 12.71
CA LEU A 39 2.22 -7.25 13.29
C LEU A 39 1.52 -8.34 14.12
N LEU A 40 0.60 -7.93 14.99
CA LEU A 40 -0.08 -8.84 15.92
C LEU A 40 -1.12 -9.73 15.22
N GLY A 41 -1.81 -9.19 14.22
CA GLY A 41 -2.88 -9.86 13.48
C GLY A 41 -2.39 -10.79 12.37
N PHE A 42 -1.10 -10.77 12.00
CA PHE A 42 -0.57 -11.54 10.88
C PHE A 42 -0.88 -13.05 10.97
N ARG A 43 -0.68 -13.65 12.16
CA ARG A 43 -0.96 -15.08 12.39
C ARG A 43 -2.46 -15.39 12.26
N HIS A 44 -3.31 -14.48 12.70
CA HIS A 44 -4.76 -14.63 12.59
C HIS A 44 -5.21 -14.51 11.14
N GLY A 45 -4.73 -13.50 10.41
CA GLY A 45 -4.98 -13.33 8.98
C GLY A 45 -4.62 -14.58 8.18
N PHE A 46 -3.48 -15.22 8.46
CA PHE A 46 -3.10 -16.44 7.76
C PHE A 46 -4.04 -17.64 8.04
N LYS A 47 -4.65 -17.72 9.22
CA LYS A 47 -5.69 -18.72 9.53
C LYS A 47 -6.99 -18.45 8.75
N ILE A 48 -7.37 -17.18 8.60
CA ILE A 48 -8.50 -16.75 7.76
C ILE A 48 -8.27 -17.18 6.31
N LEU A 49 -7.08 -16.91 5.75
CA LEU A 49 -6.75 -17.28 4.37
C LEU A 49 -6.73 -18.80 4.12
N ARG A 50 -6.52 -19.61 5.16
CA ARG A 50 -6.59 -21.07 5.10
C ARG A 50 -8.01 -21.62 5.26
N GLY A 51 -9.03 -20.76 5.32
CA GLY A 51 -10.42 -21.15 5.45
C GLY A 51 -10.80 -21.72 6.83
N HIS A 52 -10.00 -21.48 7.87
CA HIS A 52 -10.35 -21.93 9.23
C HIS A 52 -11.60 -21.23 9.79
N PHE A 53 -12.01 -20.15 9.13
CA PHE A 53 -13.16 -19.32 9.50
C PHE A 53 -14.17 -19.18 8.35
N ASP A 54 -14.02 -19.96 7.26
CA ASP A 54 -15.00 -19.97 6.16
C ASP A 54 -16.19 -20.89 6.57
N HIS A 55 -17.40 -20.33 6.69
CA HIS A 55 -18.63 -21.10 6.90
C HIS A 55 -19.55 -21.02 5.68
N ALA A 56 -20.37 -22.06 5.47
CA ALA A 56 -21.27 -22.14 4.32
C ALA A 56 -22.38 -21.05 4.33
N ASP A 57 -22.71 -20.53 5.51
CA ASP A 57 -23.74 -19.52 5.72
C ASP A 57 -23.17 -18.08 5.78
N ASP A 58 -21.85 -17.91 5.62
CA ASP A 58 -21.22 -16.60 5.70
C ASP A 58 -21.65 -15.72 4.51
N PRO A 59 -21.97 -14.43 4.76
CA PRO A 59 -22.34 -13.51 3.69
C PRO A 59 -21.13 -13.20 2.79
N GLY A 60 -21.11 -13.75 1.58
CA GLY A 60 -20.07 -13.47 0.59
C GLY A 60 -20.10 -14.45 -0.59
N GLU A 61 -19.75 -13.98 -1.79
CA GLU A 61 -19.78 -14.79 -3.01
C GLU A 61 -18.47 -15.57 -3.25
N ILE A 62 -17.38 -15.16 -2.58
CA ILE A 62 -16.04 -15.73 -2.76
C ILE A 62 -15.36 -15.95 -1.41
N SER A 63 -14.52 -16.98 -1.33
CA SER A 63 -13.74 -17.26 -0.11
C SER A 63 -12.73 -16.17 0.21
N HIS A 64 -12.29 -16.09 1.47
CA HIS A 64 -11.30 -15.10 1.91
C HIS A 64 -10.01 -15.13 1.09
N PHE A 65 -9.54 -16.32 0.70
CA PHE A 65 -8.35 -16.46 -0.15
C PHE A 65 -8.56 -15.87 -1.55
N ARG A 66 -9.75 -16.08 -2.15
CA ARG A 66 -10.08 -15.53 -3.46
C ARG A 66 -10.19 -14.00 -3.39
N ALA A 67 -10.81 -13.46 -2.34
CA ALA A 67 -10.89 -12.03 -2.10
C ALA A 67 -9.48 -11.38 -1.99
N LEU A 68 -8.58 -12.00 -1.22
CA LEU A 68 -7.19 -11.53 -1.14
C LEU A 68 -6.50 -11.61 -2.51
N SER A 69 -6.66 -12.72 -3.24
CA SER A 69 -6.04 -12.90 -4.55
C SER A 69 -6.49 -11.83 -5.55
N THR A 70 -7.78 -11.47 -5.54
CA THR A 70 -8.32 -10.38 -6.37
C THR A 70 -7.70 -9.03 -5.98
N ALA A 71 -7.61 -8.73 -4.67
CA ALA A 71 -7.00 -7.49 -4.20
C ALA A 71 -5.50 -7.41 -4.54
N LEU A 72 -4.75 -8.50 -4.38
CA LEU A 72 -3.34 -8.59 -4.75
C LEU A 72 -3.16 -8.43 -6.27
N SER A 73 -4.02 -9.06 -7.08
CA SER A 73 -3.97 -8.90 -8.54
C SER A 73 -4.22 -7.45 -8.98
N ALA A 74 -5.01 -6.68 -8.24
CA ALA A 74 -5.27 -5.28 -8.54
C ALA A 74 -4.09 -4.36 -8.16
N THR A 75 -3.24 -4.79 -7.23
CA THR A 75 -2.16 -3.96 -6.66
C THR A 75 -0.77 -4.36 -7.15
N ILE A 76 -0.58 -5.61 -7.60
CA ILE A 76 0.68 -6.10 -8.16
C ILE A 76 0.61 -6.02 -9.69
N GLY A 77 1.52 -5.26 -10.30
CA GLY A 77 1.62 -5.17 -11.74
C GLY A 77 2.95 -4.59 -12.22
N THR A 78 3.05 -4.36 -13.52
CA THR A 78 4.24 -3.80 -14.19
C THR A 78 4.68 -2.47 -13.56
N GLY A 79 3.73 -1.67 -13.06
CA GLY A 79 4.02 -0.42 -12.37
C GLY A 79 4.91 -0.59 -11.14
N ASN A 80 4.74 -1.66 -10.35
CA ASN A 80 5.59 -1.91 -9.19
C ASN A 80 6.99 -2.33 -9.61
N ILE A 81 7.13 -3.12 -10.68
CA ILE A 81 8.43 -3.57 -11.19
C ILE A 81 9.22 -2.38 -11.75
N VAL A 82 8.59 -1.62 -12.66
CA VAL A 82 9.22 -0.46 -13.31
C VAL A 82 9.45 0.66 -12.30
N GLY A 83 8.50 0.90 -11.39
CA GLY A 83 8.61 1.91 -10.35
C GLY A 83 9.74 1.63 -9.37
N VAL A 84 9.88 0.37 -8.91
CA VAL A 84 10.99 -0.03 -8.04
C VAL A 84 12.33 0.11 -8.77
N ALA A 85 12.41 -0.33 -10.03
CA ALA A 85 13.62 -0.16 -10.84
C ALA A 85 14.00 1.31 -11.00
N ALA A 86 13.03 2.18 -11.34
CA ALA A 86 13.24 3.61 -11.49
C ALA A 86 13.69 4.27 -10.17
N ALA A 87 13.10 3.89 -9.04
CA ALA A 87 13.47 4.41 -7.73
C ALA A 87 14.89 3.99 -7.32
N ILE A 88 15.30 2.75 -7.61
CA ILE A 88 16.68 2.31 -7.36
C ILE A 88 17.67 3.04 -8.28
N LEU A 89 17.32 3.23 -9.56
CA LEU A 89 18.18 3.92 -10.52
C LEU A 89 18.37 5.41 -10.16
N THR A 90 17.33 6.06 -9.66
CA THR A 90 17.33 7.51 -9.36
C THR A 90 17.73 7.83 -7.91
N GLY A 91 17.30 7.02 -6.95
CA GLY A 91 17.53 7.21 -5.51
C GLY A 91 18.61 6.31 -4.91
N GLY A 92 19.18 5.40 -5.69
CA GLY A 92 20.17 4.42 -5.23
C GLY A 92 19.56 3.22 -4.50
N PRO A 93 20.40 2.25 -4.07
CA PRO A 93 19.93 1.01 -3.45
C PRO A 93 19.19 1.23 -2.12
N GLY A 94 19.44 2.35 -1.43
CA GLY A 94 18.75 2.73 -0.21
C GLY A 94 17.25 3.01 -0.38
N ALA A 95 16.77 3.22 -1.62
CA ALA A 95 15.35 3.42 -1.90
C ALA A 95 14.50 2.22 -1.46
N VAL A 96 15.06 1.00 -1.52
CA VAL A 96 14.34 -0.23 -1.11
C VAL A 96 14.02 -0.23 0.38
N PHE A 97 14.88 0.33 1.22
CA PHE A 97 14.63 0.43 2.65
C PHE A 97 13.40 1.29 2.96
N TRP A 98 13.19 2.37 2.19
CA TRP A 98 12.07 3.29 2.40
C TRP A 98 10.74 2.81 1.81
N MET A 99 10.76 1.77 0.97
CA MET A 99 9.55 1.14 0.45
C MET A 99 8.90 0.17 1.44
N TRP A 100 9.62 -0.20 2.50
CA TRP A 100 9.22 -1.20 3.49
C TRP A 100 8.93 -0.54 4.83
#